data_AF-J3IG21-F1
#
_entry.id   AF-J3IG21-F1
#
_cell.length_a   1.000
_cell.length_b   1.000
_cell.length_c   1.000
_cell.angle_alpha   90.00
_cell.angle_beta   90.00
_cell.angle_gamma   90.00
#
_symmetry.space_group_name_H-M   'P 1'
#
loop_
_entity.id
_entity.type
_entity.pdbx_description
1 polymer ?
#
loop_
_entity_poly.entity_id
_entity_poly.type
_entity_poly.pdbx_seq_one_letter_code
_entity_poly.pdbx_strand_id
1 'polypeptide(L)'
;MAFLCLLAFLATWGLMWRWVVKNRGNWNLFFGNVLGAGAGFIVGVVVFSISLALFTPELKTAKKQVQETVTQEVAPAAPKPEPVPAPAPVAVAPPAPAPIPAPAPAPAPALDNFPAFVAGKPQNEPSPPESALLPNYSSRLTSTVFEKPITDALGQDFVALRKMLGKDPEADKSMMAAVMCAPFLHSAMRFPATTVVAPQITNKNQRFKDQIYTISNNVSARNMLGDDVSYRYTCTVQPVAGSTAENTEWRLLDLKLKKAES
;
A
#
# COMPACT_ATOMS: atom_id res chain seq x y z
N MET A 1 -8.72 -18.85 53.12
CA MET A 1 -7.54 -18.31 52.41
C MET A 1 -7.67 -18.44 50.89
N ALA A 2 -7.43 -19.61 50.28
CA ALA A 2 -7.31 -19.76 48.81
C ALA A 2 -8.46 -19.14 47.98
N PHE A 3 -9.72 -19.29 48.39
CA PHE A 3 -10.87 -18.71 47.70
C PHE A 3 -10.84 -17.17 47.62
N LEU A 4 -10.39 -16.50 48.69
CA LEU A 4 -10.24 -15.03 48.70
C LEU A 4 -9.10 -14.57 47.79
N CYS A 5 -8.00 -15.32 47.74
CA CYS A 5 -6.90 -15.05 46.80
C CYS A 5 -7.37 -15.18 45.34
N LEU A 6 -8.21 -16.17 45.04
CA LEU A 6 -8.78 -16.39 43.70
C LEU A 6 -9.73 -15.25 43.31
N LEU A 7 -10.59 -14.79 44.22
CA LEU A 7 -11.45 -13.62 43.97
C LEU A 7 -10.63 -12.32 43.78
N ALA A 8 -9.59 -12.10 44.59
CA ALA A 8 -8.69 -10.96 44.44
C ALA A 8 -7.94 -10.99 43.09
N PHE A 9 -7.49 -12.18 42.65
CA PHE A 9 -6.88 -12.36 41.34
C PHE A 9 -7.85 -12.04 40.20
N LEU A 10 -9.08 -12.57 40.23
CA LEU A 10 -10.10 -12.30 39.20
C LEU A 10 -10.50 -10.82 39.16
N ALA A 11 -10.63 -10.15 40.32
CA ALA A 11 -10.92 -8.73 40.38
C ALA A 11 -9.78 -7.88 39.79
N THR A 12 -8.53 -8.19 40.16
CA THR A 12 -7.33 -7.51 39.63
C THR A 12 -7.18 -7.73 38.12
N TRP A 13 -7.39 -8.96 37.66
CA TRP A 13 -7.37 -9.31 36.23
C TRP A 13 -8.46 -8.59 35.44
N GLY A 14 -9.70 -8.55 35.94
CA GLY A 14 -10.82 -7.85 35.31
C GLY A 14 -10.61 -6.34 35.23
N LEU A 15 -10.05 -5.72 36.27
CA LEU A 15 -9.68 -4.30 36.27
C LEU A 15 -8.54 -4.00 35.28
N MET A 16 -7.50 -4.82 35.26
CA MET A 16 -6.40 -4.73 34.29
C MET A 16 -6.92 -4.85 32.86
N TRP A 17 -7.77 -5.85 32.58
CA TRP A 17 -8.37 -6.05 31.26
C TRP A 17 -9.23 -4.86 30.82
N ARG A 18 -10.08 -4.33 31.73
CA ARG A 18 -10.89 -3.13 31.47
C ARG A 18 -10.04 -1.89 31.18
N TRP A 19 -8.91 -1.73 31.88
CA TRP A 19 -7.95 -0.66 31.63
C TRP A 19 -7.25 -0.81 30.28
N VAL A 20 -6.77 -2.02 29.95
CA VAL A 20 -6.17 -2.34 28.64
C VAL A 20 -7.16 -2.07 27.50
N VAL A 21 -8.41 -2.52 27.62
CA VAL A 21 -9.47 -2.27 26.62
C VAL A 21 -9.71 -0.76 26.43
N LYS A 22 -9.79 0.01 27.51
CA LYS A 22 -10.01 1.47 27.45
C LYS A 22 -8.83 2.22 26.79
N ASN A 23 -7.59 1.75 26.99
CA ASN A 23 -6.39 2.39 26.45
C ASN A 23 -5.95 1.87 25.07
N ARG A 24 -6.67 0.95 24.40
CA ARG A 24 -6.22 0.28 23.16
C ARG A 24 -5.70 1.23 22.07
N GLY A 25 -6.33 2.40 21.89
CA GLY A 25 -5.88 3.41 20.92
C GLY A 25 -4.49 4.00 21.25
N ASN A 26 -4.18 4.19 22.54
CA ASN A 26 -2.91 4.76 22.99
C ASN A 26 -1.80 3.69 23.11
N TRP A 27 -2.16 2.41 23.31
CA TRP A 27 -1.22 1.29 23.36
C TRP A 27 -0.47 1.09 22.03
N ASN A 28 -1.10 1.31 20.88
CA ASN A 28 -0.41 1.19 19.58
C ASN A 28 0.69 2.24 19.43
N LEU A 29 0.44 3.47 19.89
CA LEU A 29 1.41 4.57 19.92
C LEU A 29 2.51 4.32 20.95
N PHE A 30 2.19 3.74 22.11
CA PHE A 30 3.17 3.35 23.13
C PHE A 30 4.09 2.21 22.65
N PHE A 31 3.54 1.13 22.09
CA PHE A 31 4.35 0.05 21.50
C PHE A 31 5.18 0.57 20.31
N GLY A 32 4.61 1.41 19.44
CA GLY A 32 5.33 2.04 18.34
C GLY A 32 6.51 2.88 18.82
N ASN A 33 6.33 3.69 19.87
CA ASN A 33 7.39 4.53 20.44
C ASN A 33 8.44 3.71 21.20
N VAL A 34 8.05 2.66 21.95
CA VAL A 34 9.00 1.78 22.66
C VAL A 34 9.79 0.91 21.68
N LEU A 35 9.15 0.39 20.63
CA LEU A 35 9.80 -0.36 19.56
C LEU A 35 10.71 0.56 18.72
N GLY A 36 10.27 1.78 18.43
CA GLY A 36 11.07 2.82 17.77
C GLY A 36 12.28 3.25 18.60
N ALA A 37 12.14 3.40 19.92
CA ALA A 37 13.25 3.67 20.84
C ALA A 37 14.23 2.48 20.90
N GLY A 38 13.74 1.24 20.93
CA GLY A 38 14.56 0.05 20.88
C GLY A 38 15.34 -0.08 19.57
N ALA A 39 14.68 0.13 18.43
CA ALA A 39 15.33 0.13 17.11
C ALA A 39 16.35 1.27 16.98
N GLY A 40 16.01 2.48 17.44
CA GLY A 40 16.90 3.63 17.46
C GLY A 40 18.13 3.42 18.35
N PHE A 41 17.97 2.73 19.49
CA PHE A 41 19.08 2.33 20.36
C PHE A 41 20.02 1.33 19.66
N ILE A 42 19.49 0.32 18.97
CA ILE A 42 20.29 -0.65 18.19
C ILE A 42 21.08 0.05 17.08
N VAL A 43 20.43 0.94 16.30
CA VAL A 43 21.10 1.72 15.26
C VAL A 43 22.17 2.64 15.86
N GLY A 44 21.87 3.29 17.00
CA GLY A 44 22.81 4.11 17.75
C GLY A 44 24.05 3.31 18.19
N VAL A 45 23.88 2.09 18.71
CA VAL A 45 24.99 1.20 19.06
C VAL A 45 25.83 0.85 17.83
N VAL A 46 25.23 0.49 16.70
CA VAL A 46 25.97 0.17 15.46
C VAL A 46 26.76 1.37 14.94
N VAL A 47 26.14 2.56 14.86
CA VAL A 47 26.82 3.80 14.42
C VAL A 47 27.92 4.21 15.40
N PHE A 48 27.71 4.00 16.71
CA PHE A 48 28.72 4.24 17.73
C PHE A 48 29.89 3.24 17.63
N SER A 49 29.64 1.96 17.37
CA SER A 49 30.69 0.97 17.10
C SER A 49 31.50 1.30 15.85
N ILE A 50 30.86 1.75 14.77
CA ILE A 50 31.54 2.20 13.54
C ILE A 50 32.34 3.48 13.83
N SER A 51 31.78 4.40 14.60
CA SER A 51 32.47 5.64 14.99
C SER A 51 33.68 5.34 15.88
N LEU A 52 33.58 4.40 16.83
CA LEU A 52 34.75 3.92 17.57
C LEU A 52 35.76 3.22 16.65
N ALA A 53 35.32 2.42 15.67
CA ALA A 53 36.24 1.80 14.71
C ALA A 53 36.97 2.82 13.81
N LEU A 54 36.36 3.97 13.52
CA LEU A 54 36.93 5.03 12.69
C LEU A 54 37.72 6.10 13.49
N PHE A 55 37.37 6.33 14.76
CA PHE A 55 37.89 7.41 15.59
C PHE A 55 38.60 6.96 16.88
N THR A 56 38.72 5.66 17.16
CA THR A 56 39.59 5.18 18.25
C THR A 56 41.02 5.01 17.71
N PRO A 57 41.99 5.83 18.11
CA PRO A 57 43.38 5.61 17.73
C PRO A 57 43.95 4.40 18.46
N GLU A 58 44.24 3.33 17.71
CA GLU A 58 45.17 2.22 18.01
C GLU A 58 45.72 2.15 19.45
N LEU A 59 44.89 1.70 20.40
CA LEU A 59 45.37 1.18 21.67
C LEU A 59 45.86 -0.25 21.46
N LYS A 60 47.08 -0.32 20.94
CA LYS A 60 47.85 -1.54 20.65
C LYS A 60 47.78 -2.56 21.81
N THR A 61 47.63 -3.84 21.49
CA THR A 61 48.73 -4.84 21.53
C THR A 61 48.21 -6.28 21.62
N ALA A 62 48.62 -7.10 20.65
CA ALA A 62 48.79 -8.57 20.66
C ALA A 62 47.99 -9.44 21.66
N LYS A 63 47.17 -10.35 21.11
CA LYS A 63 47.49 -11.81 21.04
C LYS A 63 46.41 -12.62 20.32
N LYS A 64 46.84 -13.79 19.80
CA LYS A 64 46.03 -14.92 19.27
C LYS A 64 45.39 -14.65 17.89
N GLN A 65 45.95 -15.12 16.77
CA GLN A 65 46.09 -16.52 16.30
C GLN A 65 44.74 -17.21 16.02
N VAL A 66 44.57 -18.10 15.02
CA VAL A 66 45.34 -18.59 13.84
C VAL A 66 44.33 -19.37 12.98
N GLN A 67 44.67 -19.75 11.73
CA GLN A 67 43.85 -20.57 10.80
C GLN A 67 42.60 -19.82 10.26
N GLU A 68 42.25 -19.89 8.97
CA GLU A 68 42.62 -20.81 7.88
C GLU A 68 43.08 -20.02 6.62
N THR A 69 44.20 -20.42 5.98
CA THR A 69 44.23 -21.24 4.73
C THR A 69 43.91 -20.38 3.48
N VAL A 70 44.95 -19.86 2.80
CA VAL A 70 45.48 -20.39 1.51
C VAL A 70 44.44 -20.24 0.38
N THR A 71 44.58 -19.27 -0.52
CA THR A 71 45.45 -19.27 -1.73
C THR A 71 45.53 -17.81 -2.26
N GLN A 72 46.72 -17.21 -2.48
CA GLN A 72 47.39 -17.06 -3.78
C GLN A 72 46.53 -16.30 -4.85
N GLU A 73 47.00 -15.32 -5.63
CA GLU A 73 48.38 -14.88 -5.91
C GLU A 73 48.42 -13.45 -6.53
N VAL A 74 49.50 -12.69 -6.26
CA VAL A 74 50.07 -11.55 -7.03
C VAL A 74 49.22 -10.28 -7.33
N ALA A 75 49.61 -9.21 -6.64
CA ALA A 75 49.83 -7.86 -7.21
C ALA A 75 51.36 -7.72 -7.50
N PRO A 76 51.92 -6.72 -8.24
CA PRO A 76 51.45 -5.34 -8.47
C PRO A 76 51.38 -4.99 -9.99
N ALA A 77 51.36 -3.75 -10.51
CA ALA A 77 51.59 -2.39 -9.97
C ALA A 77 50.83 -1.28 -10.75
N ALA A 78 51.07 -0.01 -10.39
CA ALA A 78 50.73 1.20 -11.17
C ALA A 78 52.02 1.92 -11.63
N PRO A 79 51.97 2.81 -12.64
CA PRO A 79 51.71 4.24 -12.33
C PRO A 79 50.95 5.09 -13.40
N LYS A 80 50.17 6.07 -12.90
CA LYS A 80 50.00 7.52 -13.24
C LYS A 80 50.38 8.10 -14.67
N PRO A 81 49.89 9.31 -15.07
CA PRO A 81 48.58 9.66 -15.66
C PRO A 81 48.67 10.46 -17.01
N GLU A 82 47.51 11.00 -17.48
CA GLU A 82 47.33 12.07 -18.52
C GLU A 82 47.59 11.71 -20.01
N PRO A 83 47.03 12.46 -21.00
CA PRO A 83 46.05 13.57 -20.93
C PRO A 83 44.72 13.32 -21.71
N VAL A 84 43.77 14.25 -21.55
CA VAL A 84 42.47 14.31 -22.27
C VAL A 84 42.60 14.90 -23.68
N PRO A 85 41.87 14.36 -24.67
CA PRO A 85 41.35 15.17 -25.80
C PRO A 85 39.82 15.29 -25.80
N ALA A 86 39.31 16.38 -26.39
CA ALA A 86 37.93 16.85 -26.28
C ALA A 86 36.87 15.97 -27.00
N PRO A 87 35.60 15.98 -26.52
CA PRO A 87 34.46 15.43 -27.26
C PRO A 87 34.08 16.30 -28.46
N ALA A 88 33.72 15.67 -29.58
CA ALA A 88 33.25 16.35 -30.79
C ALA A 88 31.83 16.93 -30.61
N PRO A 89 31.48 18.04 -31.31
CA PRO A 89 30.17 18.66 -31.21
C PRO A 89 29.09 17.83 -31.91
N VAL A 90 28.05 17.41 -31.17
CA VAL A 90 26.83 16.83 -31.74
C VAL A 90 25.91 17.97 -32.18
N ALA A 91 25.38 17.87 -33.41
CA ALA A 91 24.55 18.92 -34.00
C ALA A 91 23.25 19.15 -33.21
N VAL A 92 22.93 20.42 -32.96
CA VAL A 92 21.70 20.85 -32.29
C VAL A 92 20.53 20.77 -33.28
N ALA A 93 19.53 19.94 -32.97
CA ALA A 93 18.27 19.91 -33.71
C ALA A 93 17.47 21.21 -33.46
N PRO A 94 16.73 21.75 -34.44
CA PRO A 94 15.96 22.98 -34.28
C PRO A 94 14.80 22.80 -33.28
N PRO A 95 14.44 23.86 -32.53
CA PRO A 95 13.37 23.78 -31.53
C PRO A 95 11.99 23.58 -32.18
N ALA A 96 11.21 22.66 -31.63
CA ALA A 96 9.80 22.48 -31.99
C ALA A 96 8.95 23.70 -31.54
N PRO A 97 7.87 24.04 -32.28
CA PRO A 97 7.00 25.17 -31.92
C PRO A 97 6.28 24.96 -30.59
N ALA A 98 6.01 26.06 -29.89
CA ALA A 98 5.44 26.06 -28.55
C ALA A 98 4.02 25.48 -28.49
N PRO A 99 3.64 24.76 -27.41
CA PRO A 99 2.29 24.28 -27.23
C PRO A 99 1.30 25.43 -27.00
N ILE A 100 0.14 25.32 -27.65
CA ILE A 100 -0.99 26.25 -27.47
C ILE A 100 -1.48 26.16 -26.02
N PRO A 101 -1.84 27.29 -25.36
CA PRO A 101 -2.40 27.26 -24.01
C PRO A 101 -3.66 26.39 -23.93
N ALA A 102 -3.68 25.43 -23.01
CA ALA A 102 -4.87 24.64 -22.74
C ALA A 102 -6.00 25.54 -22.19
N PRO A 103 -7.27 25.29 -22.54
CA PRO A 103 -8.40 26.00 -21.94
C PRO A 103 -8.40 25.86 -20.42
N ALA A 104 -8.80 26.94 -19.72
CA ALA A 104 -8.92 26.91 -18.27
C ALA A 104 -9.89 25.80 -17.81
N PRO A 105 -9.59 25.06 -16.73
CA PRO A 105 -10.49 24.03 -16.23
C PRO A 105 -11.90 24.58 -15.93
N ALA A 106 -12.92 23.85 -16.37
CA ALA A 106 -14.30 24.17 -15.99
C ALA A 106 -14.46 24.06 -14.46
N PRO A 107 -15.29 24.91 -13.82
CA PRO A 107 -15.51 24.85 -12.37
C PRO A 107 -15.98 23.46 -11.94
N ALA A 108 -15.35 22.90 -10.91
CA ALA A 108 -15.77 21.63 -10.34
C ALA A 108 -17.23 21.72 -9.87
N PRO A 109 -18.09 20.73 -10.18
CA PRO A 109 -19.50 20.77 -9.79
C PRO A 109 -19.63 20.78 -8.26
N ALA A 110 -20.46 21.68 -7.74
CA ALA A 110 -20.67 21.84 -6.31
C ALA A 110 -21.14 20.53 -5.65
N LEU A 111 -20.49 20.18 -4.53
CA LEU A 111 -20.72 18.95 -3.75
C LEU A 111 -22.20 18.71 -3.40
N ASP A 112 -22.99 19.76 -3.26
CA ASP A 112 -24.37 19.69 -2.77
C ASP A 112 -25.32 18.91 -3.68
N ASN A 113 -25.03 18.82 -4.96
CA ASN A 113 -25.87 18.14 -5.95
C ASN A 113 -25.66 16.62 -6.04
N PHE A 114 -24.65 16.07 -5.35
CA PHE A 114 -24.43 14.62 -5.36
C PHE A 114 -25.38 13.88 -4.40
N PRO A 115 -25.81 12.64 -4.74
CA PRO A 115 -26.60 11.83 -3.82
C PRO A 115 -25.76 11.41 -2.59
N ALA A 116 -26.44 11.15 -1.46
CA ALA A 116 -25.84 10.51 -0.30
C ALA A 116 -25.70 9.00 -0.55
N PHE A 117 -24.59 8.40 -0.12
CA PHE A 117 -24.38 6.96 -0.24
C PHE A 117 -25.06 6.20 0.92
N VAL A 118 -25.64 5.04 0.62
CA VAL A 118 -26.20 4.11 1.61
C VAL A 118 -25.52 2.75 1.42
N ALA A 119 -24.79 2.30 2.46
CA ALA A 119 -24.07 1.03 2.43
C ALA A 119 -25.03 -0.16 2.24
N GLY A 120 -24.69 -1.04 1.30
CA GLY A 120 -25.39 -2.31 1.14
C GLY A 120 -25.11 -3.26 2.31
N LYS A 121 -25.96 -4.28 2.47
CA LYS A 121 -25.62 -5.44 3.29
C LYS A 121 -24.49 -6.24 2.60
N PRO A 122 -23.45 -6.67 3.32
CA PRO A 122 -22.38 -7.47 2.75
C PRO A 122 -22.91 -8.84 2.28
N GLN A 123 -22.49 -9.28 1.09
CA GLN A 123 -22.83 -10.61 0.59
C GLN A 123 -22.01 -11.69 1.32
N ASN A 124 -22.69 -12.54 2.09
CA ASN A 124 -22.13 -13.70 2.79
C ASN A 124 -22.76 -15.00 2.27
N GLU A 125 -22.89 -15.12 0.95
CA GLU A 125 -23.47 -16.31 0.34
C GLU A 125 -22.40 -17.41 0.20
N PRO A 126 -22.68 -18.65 0.62
CA PRO A 126 -21.72 -19.76 0.50
C PRO A 126 -21.32 -19.96 -0.96
N SER A 127 -20.03 -19.79 -1.26
CA SER A 127 -19.53 -19.91 -2.63
C SER A 127 -19.25 -21.39 -2.98
N PRO A 128 -20.00 -22.01 -3.92
CA PRO A 128 -19.78 -23.40 -4.33
C PRO A 128 -18.38 -23.62 -4.92
N PRO A 129 -17.90 -24.87 -5.08
CA PRO A 129 -16.58 -25.17 -5.65
C PRO A 129 -16.39 -24.61 -7.07
N GLU A 130 -17.47 -24.55 -7.85
CA GLU A 130 -17.55 -23.94 -9.20
C GLU A 130 -17.31 -22.42 -9.21
N SER A 131 -17.40 -21.75 -8.05
CA SER A 131 -17.17 -20.31 -7.92
C SER A 131 -15.67 -19.99 -7.93
N ALA A 132 -15.28 -18.85 -8.50
CA ALA A 132 -13.95 -18.27 -8.28
C ALA A 132 -13.85 -17.53 -6.93
N LEU A 133 -14.97 -17.29 -6.23
CA LEU A 133 -15.01 -16.51 -4.98
C LEU A 133 -14.61 -17.34 -3.74
N LEU A 134 -13.93 -16.69 -2.81
CA LEU A 134 -13.65 -17.25 -1.49
C LEU A 134 -14.94 -17.43 -0.66
N PRO A 135 -15.09 -18.53 0.10
CA PRO A 135 -16.20 -18.70 1.03
C PRO A 135 -16.22 -17.57 2.08
N ASN A 136 -17.38 -16.92 2.22
CA ASN A 136 -17.59 -15.79 3.13
C ASN A 136 -16.60 -14.63 2.92
N TYR A 137 -16.22 -14.35 1.66
CA TYR A 137 -15.21 -13.33 1.34
C TYR A 137 -15.46 -11.99 2.03
N SER A 138 -16.71 -11.51 2.14
CA SER A 138 -17.01 -10.20 2.74
C SER A 138 -16.66 -10.09 4.23
N SER A 139 -16.55 -11.22 4.96
CA SER A 139 -16.01 -11.26 6.33
C SER A 139 -14.48 -11.24 6.42
N ARG A 140 -13.79 -11.41 5.28
CA ARG A 140 -12.32 -11.48 5.15
C ARG A 140 -11.73 -10.27 4.43
N LEU A 141 -12.56 -9.48 3.73
CA LEU A 141 -12.12 -8.26 3.05
C LEU A 141 -11.49 -7.30 4.06
N THR A 142 -10.31 -6.78 3.74
CA THR A 142 -9.76 -5.61 4.43
C THR A 142 -10.71 -4.43 4.18
N SER A 143 -11.02 -3.66 5.23
CA SER A 143 -11.89 -2.48 5.11
C SER A 143 -11.17 -1.26 4.53
N THR A 144 -9.83 -1.26 4.48
CA THR A 144 -9.03 -0.16 3.94
C THR A 144 -7.80 -0.65 3.18
N VAL A 145 -7.32 0.15 2.22
CA VAL A 145 -6.08 -0.08 1.47
C VAL A 145 -5.33 1.25 1.32
N PHE A 146 -4.01 1.23 1.45
CA PHE A 146 -3.16 2.40 1.24
C PHE A 146 -2.74 2.54 -0.22
N GLU A 147 -2.53 3.78 -0.69
CA GLU A 147 -2.00 4.03 -2.02
C GLU A 147 -0.54 3.57 -2.21
N LYS A 148 0.24 3.46 -1.13
CA LYS A 148 1.67 3.11 -1.18
C LYS A 148 1.93 1.73 -1.83
N PRO A 149 1.37 0.60 -1.37
CA PRO A 149 1.54 -0.71 -2.03
C PRO A 149 1.18 -0.73 -3.52
N ILE A 150 0.21 0.09 -3.94
CA ILE A 150 -0.22 0.19 -5.34
C ILE A 150 0.76 1.07 -6.14
N THR A 151 1.29 2.13 -5.52
CA THR A 151 2.39 2.93 -6.08
C THR A 151 3.64 2.06 -6.27
N ASP A 152 3.95 1.19 -5.31
CA ASP A 152 5.09 0.28 -5.37
C ASP A 152 4.91 -0.81 -6.47
N ALA A 153 3.67 -1.22 -6.76
CA ALA A 153 3.35 -2.22 -7.79
C ALA A 153 3.19 -1.65 -9.22
N LEU A 154 2.64 -0.44 -9.36
CA LEU A 154 2.37 0.22 -10.66
C LEU A 154 3.40 1.29 -11.04
N GLY A 155 4.29 1.67 -10.11
CA GLY A 155 5.39 2.60 -10.35
C GLY A 155 4.94 3.96 -10.90
N GLN A 156 5.57 4.37 -12.00
CA GLN A 156 5.39 5.71 -12.59
C GLN A 156 3.99 5.94 -13.16
N ASP A 157 3.28 4.90 -13.61
CA ASP A 157 1.95 5.06 -14.21
C ASP A 157 0.93 5.55 -13.18
N PHE A 158 1.01 5.04 -11.95
CA PHE A 158 0.17 5.47 -10.84
C PHE A 158 0.55 6.87 -10.33
N VAL A 159 1.84 7.24 -10.37
CA VAL A 159 2.31 8.60 -10.07
C VAL A 159 1.83 9.59 -11.15
N ALA A 160 1.85 9.20 -12.42
CA ALA A 160 1.35 9.99 -13.54
C ALA A 160 -0.18 10.17 -13.44
N LEU A 161 -0.92 9.11 -13.14
CA LEU A 161 -2.36 9.16 -12.86
C LEU A 161 -2.65 10.15 -11.70
N ARG A 162 -1.99 9.98 -10.55
CA ARG A 162 -2.16 10.87 -9.40
C ARG A 162 -1.85 12.34 -9.74
N LYS A 163 -0.84 12.61 -10.59
CA LYS A 163 -0.53 13.97 -11.07
C LYS A 163 -1.61 14.52 -12.01
N MET A 164 -2.16 13.71 -12.92
CA MET A 164 -3.22 14.13 -13.83
C MET A 164 -4.54 14.49 -13.11
N LEU A 165 -4.83 13.82 -11.98
CA LEU A 165 -5.98 14.14 -11.14
C LEU A 165 -5.82 15.47 -10.36
N GLY A 166 -4.63 16.07 -10.32
CA GLY A 166 -4.38 17.30 -9.58
C GLY A 166 -4.29 17.11 -8.06
N LYS A 167 -4.12 18.23 -7.34
CA LYS A 167 -4.05 18.26 -5.86
C LYS A 167 -5.33 18.76 -5.20
N ASP A 168 -6.31 19.18 -5.99
CA ASP A 168 -7.54 19.76 -5.46
C ASP A 168 -8.27 18.72 -4.60
N PRO A 169 -8.73 19.10 -3.39
CA PRO A 169 -9.44 18.16 -2.53
C PRO A 169 -10.62 17.56 -3.29
N GLU A 170 -11.38 18.37 -4.03
CA GLU A 170 -12.59 18.00 -4.77
C GLU A 170 -12.40 17.49 -6.21
N ALA A 171 -11.15 17.28 -6.65
CA ALA A 171 -10.89 16.68 -7.95
C ALA A 171 -11.64 15.35 -8.14
N ASP A 172 -12.06 15.03 -9.37
CA ASP A 172 -12.66 13.74 -9.66
C ASP A 172 -11.61 12.63 -9.53
N LYS A 173 -11.78 11.79 -8.51
CA LYS A 173 -10.91 10.64 -8.23
C LYS A 173 -11.52 9.33 -8.70
N SER A 174 -12.50 9.36 -9.60
CA SER A 174 -13.18 8.17 -10.13
C SER A 174 -12.22 7.16 -10.78
N MET A 175 -11.20 7.62 -11.54
CA MET A 175 -10.16 6.73 -12.09
C MET A 175 -9.28 6.11 -10.99
N MET A 176 -8.94 6.88 -9.95
CA MET A 176 -8.17 6.37 -8.81
C MET A 176 -8.97 5.34 -8.04
N ALA A 177 -10.24 5.63 -7.74
CA ALA A 177 -11.17 4.72 -7.08
C ALA A 177 -11.27 3.37 -7.80
N ALA A 178 -11.29 3.37 -9.14
CA ALA A 178 -11.34 2.15 -9.93
C ALA A 178 -10.06 1.30 -9.81
N VAL A 179 -8.87 1.92 -9.76
CA VAL A 179 -7.60 1.22 -9.45
C VAL A 179 -7.62 0.68 -8.02
N MET A 180 -8.08 1.47 -7.04
CA MET A 180 -8.17 1.06 -5.63
C MET A 180 -9.17 -0.09 -5.40
N CYS A 181 -10.10 -0.36 -6.32
CA CYS A 181 -11.00 -1.51 -6.27
C CYS A 181 -10.30 -2.86 -6.55
N ALA A 182 -9.20 -2.88 -7.32
CA ALA A 182 -8.49 -4.11 -7.69
C ALA A 182 -8.03 -4.98 -6.48
N PRO A 183 -7.35 -4.45 -5.44
CA PRO A 183 -6.96 -5.26 -4.28
C PRO A 183 -8.14 -5.85 -3.50
N PHE A 184 -9.27 -5.14 -3.40
CA PHE A 184 -10.49 -5.67 -2.78
C PHE A 184 -11.08 -6.82 -3.61
N LEU A 185 -11.08 -6.72 -4.94
CA LEU A 185 -11.47 -7.82 -5.83
C LEU A 185 -10.51 -9.02 -5.69
N HIS A 186 -9.20 -8.78 -5.69
CA HIS A 186 -8.19 -9.84 -5.54
C HIS A 186 -8.37 -10.60 -4.21
N SER A 187 -8.65 -9.91 -3.11
CA SER A 187 -8.93 -10.55 -1.81
C SER A 187 -10.29 -11.26 -1.72
N ALA A 188 -11.18 -11.08 -2.70
CA ALA A 188 -12.42 -11.86 -2.84
C ALA A 188 -12.25 -13.16 -3.64
N MET A 189 -11.19 -13.30 -4.45
CA MET A 189 -10.97 -14.45 -5.34
C MET A 189 -10.15 -15.57 -4.67
N ARG A 190 -10.43 -16.82 -5.04
CA ARG A 190 -9.65 -18.02 -4.65
C ARG A 190 -8.25 -18.01 -5.24
N PHE A 191 -8.11 -17.56 -6.48
CA PHE A 191 -6.84 -17.49 -7.22
C PHE A 191 -6.57 -16.06 -7.72
N PRO A 192 -6.07 -15.16 -6.86
CA PRO A 192 -5.92 -13.74 -7.19
C PRO A 192 -5.11 -13.48 -8.46
N ALA A 193 -4.08 -14.28 -8.72
CA ALA A 193 -3.23 -14.18 -9.91
C ALA A 193 -3.93 -14.49 -11.26
N THR A 194 -5.14 -15.08 -11.21
CA THR A 194 -5.98 -15.34 -12.40
C THR A 194 -7.06 -14.27 -12.61
N THR A 195 -7.09 -13.24 -11.75
CA THR A 195 -8.14 -12.21 -11.80
C THR A 195 -7.88 -11.25 -12.95
N VAL A 196 -8.80 -11.20 -13.90
CA VAL A 196 -8.78 -10.25 -15.03
C VAL A 196 -9.98 -9.33 -14.90
N VAL A 197 -9.72 -8.07 -14.55
CA VAL A 197 -10.73 -7.00 -14.55
C VAL A 197 -10.89 -6.50 -15.99
N ALA A 198 -12.13 -6.33 -16.45
CA ALA A 198 -12.40 -5.78 -17.78
C ALA A 198 -11.83 -4.34 -17.91
N PRO A 199 -11.55 -3.86 -19.13
CA PRO A 199 -10.90 -2.56 -19.34
C PRO A 199 -11.59 -1.41 -18.58
N GLN A 200 -10.80 -0.54 -17.94
CA GLN A 200 -11.33 0.53 -17.08
C GLN A 200 -12.26 1.52 -17.83
N ILE A 201 -12.16 1.58 -19.17
CA ILE A 201 -13.07 2.33 -20.04
C ILE A 201 -14.52 1.83 -20.02
N THR A 202 -14.80 0.59 -19.56
CA THR A 202 -16.16 0.06 -19.42
C THR A 202 -16.75 0.26 -18.02
N ASN A 203 -16.01 0.91 -17.11
CA ASN A 203 -16.51 1.20 -15.76
C ASN A 203 -17.71 2.15 -15.81
N LYS A 204 -18.77 1.80 -15.08
CA LYS A 204 -19.80 2.76 -14.69
C LYS A 204 -19.38 3.38 -13.36
N ASN A 205 -19.06 4.68 -13.39
CA ASN A 205 -18.64 5.46 -12.23
C ASN A 205 -19.79 6.33 -11.74
N GLN A 206 -20.07 6.31 -10.44
CA GLN A 206 -20.98 7.25 -9.79
C GLN A 206 -20.29 7.88 -8.58
N ARG A 207 -20.17 9.21 -8.59
CA ARG A 207 -19.74 10.02 -7.44
C ARG A 207 -20.95 10.36 -6.56
N PHE A 208 -20.73 10.29 -5.25
CA PHE A 208 -21.66 10.66 -4.19
C PHE A 208 -21.05 11.80 -3.36
N LYS A 209 -21.77 12.29 -2.34
CA LYS A 209 -21.18 13.21 -1.35
C LYS A 209 -19.98 12.56 -0.65
N ASP A 210 -19.16 13.40 -0.02
CA ASP A 210 -17.94 12.99 0.72
C ASP A 210 -16.93 12.18 -0.12
N GLN A 211 -16.92 12.45 -1.43
CA GLN A 211 -16.07 11.79 -2.43
C GLN A 211 -16.19 10.25 -2.43
N ILE A 212 -17.38 9.74 -2.13
CA ILE A 212 -17.65 8.30 -2.25
C ILE A 212 -17.84 7.95 -3.74
N TYR A 213 -17.13 6.93 -4.21
CA TYR A 213 -17.16 6.47 -5.61
C TYR A 213 -17.66 5.03 -5.68
N THR A 214 -18.75 4.80 -6.42
CA THR A 214 -19.20 3.46 -6.81
C THR A 214 -18.72 3.15 -8.23
N ILE A 215 -17.98 2.07 -8.37
CA ILE A 215 -17.40 1.55 -9.61
C ILE A 215 -18.05 0.20 -9.91
N SER A 216 -18.66 0.05 -11.09
CA SER A 216 -19.24 -1.23 -11.54
C SER A 216 -18.63 -1.65 -12.89
N ASN A 217 -18.09 -2.88 -12.95
CA ASN A 217 -17.58 -3.50 -14.16
C ASN A 217 -17.66 -5.03 -14.05
N ASN A 218 -17.12 -5.76 -15.04
CA ASN A 218 -16.97 -7.21 -14.99
C ASN A 218 -15.54 -7.61 -14.58
N VAL A 219 -15.43 -8.74 -13.89
CA VAL A 219 -14.17 -9.41 -13.53
C VAL A 219 -14.30 -10.90 -13.81
N SER A 220 -13.31 -11.51 -14.44
CA SER A 220 -13.18 -12.96 -14.55
C SER A 220 -12.06 -13.47 -13.65
N ALA A 221 -12.21 -14.67 -13.14
CA ALA A 221 -11.18 -15.37 -12.37
C ALA A 221 -11.39 -16.88 -12.48
N ARG A 222 -10.33 -17.67 -12.27
CA ARG A 222 -10.39 -19.13 -12.37
C ARG A 222 -11.05 -19.74 -11.13
N ASN A 223 -11.87 -20.78 -11.33
CA ASN A 223 -12.46 -21.58 -10.25
C ASN A 223 -11.53 -22.74 -9.82
N MET A 224 -12.00 -23.60 -8.90
CA MET A 224 -11.25 -24.79 -8.44
C MET A 224 -11.15 -25.92 -9.49
N LEU A 225 -11.95 -25.87 -10.55
CA LEU A 225 -12.02 -26.88 -11.61
C LEU A 225 -11.12 -26.53 -12.82
N GLY A 226 -10.70 -25.26 -12.93
CA GLY A 226 -9.88 -24.75 -14.03
C GLY A 226 -10.61 -23.80 -14.98
N ASP A 227 -11.93 -23.63 -14.83
CA ASP A 227 -12.73 -22.76 -15.69
C ASP A 227 -12.62 -21.29 -15.28
N ASP A 228 -12.64 -20.38 -16.26
CA ASP A 228 -12.66 -18.95 -16.02
C ASP A 228 -14.12 -18.47 -15.88
N VAL A 229 -14.49 -18.03 -14.66
CA VAL A 229 -15.86 -17.63 -14.30
C VAL A 229 -15.95 -16.11 -14.20
N SER A 230 -16.95 -15.53 -14.88
CA SER A 230 -17.18 -14.09 -14.88
C SER A 230 -18.19 -13.63 -13.83
N TYR A 231 -17.91 -12.47 -13.23
CA TYR A 231 -18.74 -11.79 -12.24
C TYR A 231 -18.92 -10.34 -12.63
N ARG A 232 -20.13 -9.81 -12.46
CA ARG A 232 -20.33 -8.36 -12.38
C ARG A 232 -20.05 -7.92 -10.95
N TYR A 233 -19.08 -7.04 -10.76
CA TYR A 233 -18.81 -6.44 -9.46
C TYR A 233 -19.39 -5.04 -9.34
N THR A 234 -19.64 -4.62 -8.11
CA THR A 234 -19.90 -3.23 -7.73
C THR A 234 -19.10 -2.97 -6.46
N CYS A 235 -18.10 -2.09 -6.59
CA CYS A 235 -17.15 -1.73 -5.55
C CYS A 235 -17.39 -0.26 -5.19
N THR A 236 -17.70 0.02 -3.93
CA THR A 236 -17.82 1.39 -3.44
C THR A 236 -16.66 1.70 -2.49
N VAL A 237 -15.88 2.72 -2.82
CA VAL A 237 -14.72 3.17 -2.04
C VAL A 237 -14.78 4.67 -1.74
N GLN A 238 -14.11 5.08 -0.67
CA GLN A 238 -13.99 6.47 -0.25
C GLN A 238 -12.53 6.81 0.07
N PRO A 239 -11.97 7.92 -0.46
CA PRO A 239 -10.67 8.42 -0.04
C PRO A 239 -10.80 9.03 1.36
N VAL A 240 -10.00 8.54 2.29
CA VAL A 240 -9.78 9.11 3.62
C VAL A 240 -8.48 9.91 3.56
N ALA A 241 -8.56 11.22 3.81
CA ALA A 241 -7.40 12.09 3.76
C ALA A 241 -6.37 11.66 4.82
N GLY A 242 -5.24 11.12 4.36
CA GLY A 242 -4.08 10.82 5.21
C GLY A 242 -3.35 12.10 5.62
N SER A 243 -2.48 12.00 6.63
CA SER A 243 -1.61 13.12 7.05
C SER A 243 -0.60 13.54 5.98
N THR A 244 -0.33 12.68 4.99
CA THR A 244 0.48 12.96 3.81
C THR A 244 -0.16 12.31 2.58
N ALA A 245 0.14 12.84 1.38
CA ALA A 245 -0.41 12.32 0.12
C ALA A 245 -0.04 10.85 -0.17
N GLU A 246 1.11 10.38 0.34
CA GLU A 246 1.55 8.98 0.20
C GLU A 246 0.83 8.02 1.17
N ASN A 247 0.28 8.56 2.26
CA ASN A 247 -0.50 7.83 3.26
C ASN A 247 -2.01 8.00 3.04
N THR A 248 -2.45 8.41 1.85
CA THR A 248 -3.88 8.44 1.50
C THR A 248 -4.44 7.02 1.60
N GLU A 249 -5.44 6.86 2.47
CA GLU A 249 -6.09 5.60 2.74
C GLU A 249 -7.42 5.56 1.96
N TRP A 250 -7.75 4.43 1.36
CA TRP A 250 -9.02 4.23 0.69
C TRP A 250 -9.83 3.19 1.45
N ARG A 251 -10.99 3.61 1.93
CA ARG A 251 -11.93 2.77 2.68
C ARG A 251 -12.90 2.09 1.71
N LEU A 252 -13.02 0.78 1.81
CA LEU A 252 -14.11 0.03 1.20
C LEU A 252 -15.39 0.22 2.01
N LEU A 253 -16.46 0.63 1.35
CA LEU A 253 -17.78 0.79 1.95
C LEU A 253 -18.74 -0.34 1.58
N ASP A 254 -18.62 -0.88 0.37
CA ASP A 254 -19.44 -1.99 -0.13
C ASP A 254 -18.71 -2.73 -1.25
N LEU A 255 -18.79 -4.07 -1.28
CA LEU A 255 -18.31 -4.89 -2.39
C LEU A 255 -19.28 -6.02 -2.67
N LYS A 256 -19.95 -5.92 -3.81
CA LYS A 256 -20.89 -6.93 -4.32
C LYS A 256 -20.31 -7.60 -5.54
N LEU A 257 -20.44 -8.93 -5.62
CA LEU A 257 -20.10 -9.72 -6.79
C LEU A 257 -21.31 -10.62 -7.12
N LYS A 258 -21.92 -10.41 -8.29
CA LYS A 258 -22.95 -11.31 -8.84
C LYS A 258 -22.32 -12.09 -9.98
N LYS A 259 -22.46 -13.43 -9.99
CA LYS A 259 -22.06 -14.26 -11.14
C LYS A 259 -22.74 -13.71 -12.39
N ALA A 260 -21.99 -13.54 -13.47
CA ALA A 260 -22.57 -13.20 -14.76
C ALA A 260 -23.40 -14.40 -15.25
N GLU A 261 -24.62 -14.14 -15.71
CA GLU A 261 -25.40 -15.13 -16.44
C GLU A 261 -24.72 -15.31 -17.81
N SER A 262 -24.47 -16.57 -18.19
CA SER A 262 -23.79 -16.98 -19.43
C SER A 262 -24.76 -17.09 -20.60
#